data_AF-A0A225DQF3-F1
#
_entry.id   AF-A0A225DQF3-F1
#
_cell.length_a   1.000
_cell.length_b   1.000
_cell.length_c   1.000
_cell.angle_alpha   90.00
_cell.angle_beta   90.00
_cell.angle_gamma   90.00
#
_symmetry.space_group_name_H-M   'P 1'
#
loop_
_entity.id
_entity.type
_entity.pdbx_description
1 polymer ?
#
loop_
_entity_poly.entity_id
_entity_poly.type
_entity_poly.pdbx_seq_one_letter_code
_entity_poly.pdbx_strand_id
1 'polypeptide(L)'
;MFRPAGPLLLAGVVLGGLGVAAPFARAGLYSPDESTPFKVGPSGAAEELSFGSQFDGLFPLRFTALANAADDNPARPDNPDRRAVLARIAARKAAPGPAKPADLAALAADLLRVGRPDEALNLLAPRSRDRVPDFRVLANLAHVHARREEWGEAIRVHQAAVLDADMPDDLAGTTPDQRKWLKRVERVYYAKWLRAHRDRAAAPAAVDREDVFPLFDATFVNDLGKYEPGKLSAVERAKLPPDAIAVVQQLLLWAPWDTGLYWLLGELYAAAGRLREADTIFNQCAFGRQYTNRAIFMAHRSAVREAVTKLPPEVTVEAALADTPPLPTTDPDANLPSRGKVIAGAAVFALVAVVFLGLQIRSVVRRWRR
;
A
#
# COMPACT_ATOMS: atom_id res chain seq x y z
N MET A 1 63.98 20.93 36.04
CA MET A 1 62.68 21.28 35.42
C MET A 1 62.44 20.31 34.26
N PHE A 2 61.71 19.23 34.49
CA PHE A 2 61.31 18.25 33.46
C PHE A 2 59.83 17.93 33.70
N ARG A 3 58.99 18.13 32.67
CA ARG A 3 57.59 17.66 32.64
C ARG A 3 57.51 16.56 31.57
N PRO A 4 56.91 15.39 31.87
CA PRO A 4 56.72 14.35 30.86
C PRO A 4 55.47 14.64 30.02
N ALA A 5 55.57 14.29 28.73
CA ALA A 5 54.48 14.31 27.77
C ALA A 5 53.51 13.15 28.03
N GLY A 6 52.20 13.44 28.01
CA GLY A 6 51.13 12.44 28.11
C GLY A 6 50.85 11.75 26.77
N PRO A 7 50.22 10.56 26.78
CA PRO A 7 50.03 9.75 25.58
C PRO A 7 48.89 10.26 24.69
N LEU A 8 49.12 10.20 23.38
CA LEU A 8 48.13 10.39 22.32
C LEU A 8 47.09 9.26 22.35
N LEU A 9 45.83 9.61 22.63
CA LEU A 9 44.67 8.75 22.45
C LEU A 9 44.29 8.73 20.96
N LEU A 10 44.47 7.58 20.32
CA LEU A 10 43.95 7.25 18.99
C LEU A 10 42.43 7.06 19.08
N ALA A 11 41.67 8.03 18.59
CA ALA A 11 40.23 7.92 18.42
C ALA A 11 39.93 7.01 17.22
N GLY A 12 39.50 5.78 17.50
CA GLY A 12 38.94 4.87 16.50
C GLY A 12 37.56 5.37 16.06
N VAL A 13 37.46 5.84 14.82
CA VAL A 13 36.17 6.16 14.18
C VAL A 13 35.52 4.85 13.74
N VAL A 14 34.60 4.35 14.56
CA VAL A 14 33.67 3.29 14.17
C VAL A 14 32.55 3.96 13.36
N LEU A 15 32.62 3.86 12.03
CA LEU A 15 31.51 4.17 11.13
C LEU A 15 30.45 3.08 11.29
N GLY A 16 29.64 3.22 12.34
CA GLY A 16 28.39 2.48 12.49
C GLY A 16 27.42 2.92 11.41
N GLY A 17 27.31 2.12 10.36
CA GLY A 17 26.24 2.24 9.37
C GLY A 17 24.90 1.96 10.04
N LEU A 18 24.28 3.01 10.59
CA LEU A 18 22.87 3.02 10.93
C LEU A 18 22.10 2.83 9.63
N GLY A 19 21.74 1.57 9.35
CA GLY A 19 20.71 1.24 8.39
C GLY A 19 19.41 1.86 8.87
N VAL A 20 19.14 3.08 8.40
CA VAL A 20 17.82 3.68 8.51
C VAL A 20 16.91 2.77 7.70
N ALA A 21 16.22 1.86 8.39
CA ALA A 21 15.14 1.10 7.80
C ALA A 21 14.20 2.15 7.22
N ALA A 22 14.18 2.26 5.88
CA ALA A 22 13.32 3.19 5.20
C ALA A 22 11.90 2.94 5.72
N PRO A 23 11.21 3.96 6.27
CA PRO A 23 9.88 3.77 6.81
C PRO A 23 9.05 3.12 5.70
N PHE A 24 8.48 1.95 5.98
CA PHE A 24 7.60 1.26 5.05
C PHE A 24 6.54 2.27 4.65
N ALA A 25 6.62 2.76 3.41
CA ALA A 25 5.64 3.68 2.86
C ALA A 25 4.29 3.02 3.06
N ARG A 26 3.41 3.59 3.89
CA ARG A 26 2.03 3.13 4.00
C ARG A 26 1.28 3.72 2.82
N ALA A 27 0.23 3.07 2.36
CA ALA A 27 -0.53 3.55 1.21
C ALA A 27 -1.95 3.79 1.65
N GLY A 28 -2.46 4.99 1.38
CA GLY A 28 -3.88 5.33 1.45
C GLY A 28 -4.15 6.64 2.17
N LEU A 29 -5.17 7.40 1.75
CA LEU A 29 -5.42 8.81 2.12
C LEU A 29 -4.25 9.74 1.73
N TYR A 30 -4.55 10.98 1.36
CA TYR A 30 -3.51 11.89 0.87
C TYR A 30 -2.65 12.41 2.03
N SER A 31 -1.60 11.65 2.34
CA SER A 31 -0.52 12.01 3.27
C SER A 31 0.75 12.30 2.45
N PRO A 32 1.46 13.41 2.70
CA PRO A 32 2.69 13.74 1.99
C PRO A 32 3.81 12.73 2.25
N ASP A 33 3.72 11.92 3.30
CA ASP A 33 4.77 10.96 3.68
C ASP A 33 4.57 9.57 3.05
N GLU A 34 3.60 9.42 2.16
CA GLU A 34 3.16 8.12 1.65
C GLU A 34 3.18 8.06 0.13
N SER A 35 3.95 7.11 -0.39
CA SER A 35 4.06 6.87 -1.82
C SER A 35 2.96 5.97 -2.34
N THR A 36 2.60 6.21 -3.60
CA THR A 36 1.70 5.32 -4.35
C THR A 36 2.40 3.96 -4.54
N PRO A 37 1.89 2.85 -3.99
CA PRO A 37 2.60 1.58 -4.01
C PRO A 37 2.49 0.85 -5.35
N PHE A 38 1.61 1.32 -6.24
CA PHE A 38 1.29 0.71 -7.52
C PHE A 38 2.30 1.12 -8.58
N LYS A 39 2.85 0.17 -9.33
CA LYS A 39 3.59 0.47 -10.55
C LYS A 39 2.59 0.76 -11.67
N VAL A 40 2.82 1.82 -12.44
CA VAL A 40 1.96 2.17 -13.58
C VAL A 40 2.74 1.95 -14.86
N GLY A 41 2.21 1.08 -15.72
CA GLY A 41 2.83 0.76 -17.01
C GLY A 41 2.53 1.82 -18.09
N PRO A 42 3.14 1.69 -19.28
CA PRO A 42 2.95 2.65 -20.39
C PRO A 42 1.51 2.82 -20.87
N SER A 43 0.65 1.81 -20.67
CA SER A 43 -0.79 1.89 -20.98
C SER A 43 -1.56 2.79 -20.01
N GLY A 44 -0.94 3.26 -18.93
CA GLY A 44 -1.59 3.96 -17.83
C GLY A 44 -2.43 3.04 -16.94
N ALA A 45 -2.31 1.73 -17.08
CA ALA A 45 -2.87 0.74 -16.15
C ALA A 45 -1.88 0.50 -15.00
N ALA A 46 -2.39 0.40 -13.78
CA ALA A 46 -1.58 -0.01 -12.64
C ALA A 46 -1.46 -1.53 -12.58
N GLU A 47 -0.26 -2.01 -12.26
CA GLU A 47 -0.04 -3.37 -11.80
C GLU A 47 -0.66 -3.53 -10.42
N GLU A 48 -1.41 -4.61 -10.21
CA GLU A 48 -1.89 -4.96 -8.87
C GLU A 48 -0.71 -5.19 -7.91
N LEU A 49 -0.97 -4.93 -6.64
CA LEU A 49 -0.08 -5.35 -5.56
C LEU A 49 -0.23 -6.86 -5.38
N SER A 50 0.89 -7.55 -5.16
CA SER A 50 0.87 -8.99 -4.96
C SER A 50 -0.01 -9.35 -3.75
N PHE A 51 -0.87 -10.35 -3.93
CA PHE A 51 -1.58 -10.98 -2.82
C PHE A 51 -0.69 -11.99 -2.09
N GLY A 52 0.19 -12.66 -2.85
CA GLY A 52 1.10 -13.67 -2.32
C GLY A 52 0.41 -15.01 -2.02
N SER A 53 1.19 -16.01 -1.64
CA SER A 53 0.65 -17.25 -1.09
C SER A 53 0.39 -17.03 0.40
N GLN A 54 -0.72 -17.53 0.91
CA GLN A 54 -1.03 -17.45 2.35
C GLN A 54 -0.98 -16.03 2.97
N PHE A 55 -1.30 -14.98 2.19
CA PHE A 55 -1.28 -13.56 2.59
C PHE A 55 0.11 -12.94 2.84
N ASP A 56 1.19 -13.49 2.29
CA ASP A 56 2.53 -12.89 2.42
C ASP A 56 2.80 -11.74 1.42
N GLY A 57 1.86 -11.45 0.52
CA GLY A 57 2.01 -10.43 -0.50
C GLY A 57 1.91 -8.99 0.02
N LEU A 58 2.33 -8.05 -0.82
CA LEU A 58 2.40 -6.64 -0.44
C LEU A 58 1.02 -6.05 -0.12
N PHE A 59 -0.05 -6.49 -0.78
CA PHE A 59 -1.40 -6.00 -0.50
C PHE A 59 -1.91 -6.43 0.87
N PRO A 60 -1.99 -7.74 1.22
CA PRO A 60 -2.43 -8.17 2.55
C PRO A 60 -1.64 -7.55 3.70
N LEU A 61 -0.31 -7.43 3.56
CA LEU A 61 0.54 -6.79 4.57
C LEU A 61 0.11 -5.34 4.83
N ARG A 62 -0.05 -4.54 3.76
CA ARG A 62 -0.48 -3.14 3.87
C ARG A 62 -1.90 -3.01 4.40
N PHE A 63 -2.81 -3.83 3.87
CA PHE A 63 -4.22 -3.83 4.27
C PHE A 63 -4.39 -4.19 5.75
N THR A 64 -3.67 -5.22 6.22
CA THR A 64 -3.68 -5.66 7.62
C THR A 64 -3.09 -4.59 8.53
N ALA A 65 -1.99 -3.94 8.15
CA ALA A 65 -1.41 -2.84 8.94
C ALA A 65 -2.39 -1.67 9.12
N LEU A 66 -3.19 -1.35 8.09
CA LEU A 66 -4.24 -0.33 8.18
C LEU A 66 -5.39 -0.76 9.08
N ALA A 67 -5.85 -2.01 8.96
CA ALA A 67 -6.88 -2.57 9.83
C ALA A 67 -6.42 -2.60 11.31
N ASN A 68 -5.18 -3.02 11.56
CA ASN A 68 -4.56 -3.00 12.87
C ASN A 68 -4.46 -1.58 13.43
N ALA A 69 -4.12 -0.58 12.61
CA ALA A 69 -4.07 0.81 13.09
C ALA A 69 -5.42 1.30 13.63
N ALA A 70 -6.52 0.82 13.05
CA ALA A 70 -7.88 1.15 13.48
C ALA A 70 -8.34 0.40 14.74
N ASP A 71 -7.77 -0.77 15.04
CA ASP A 71 -8.15 -1.62 16.19
C ASP A 71 -7.84 -0.93 17.53
N ASP A 72 -8.87 -0.43 18.20
CA ASP A 72 -8.79 0.22 19.51
C ASP A 72 -9.12 -0.72 20.68
N ASN A 73 -9.21 -2.04 20.43
CA ASN A 73 -9.59 -3.01 21.43
C ASN A 73 -8.63 -2.97 22.64
N PRO A 74 -9.13 -2.66 23.86
CA PRO A 74 -8.30 -2.56 25.05
C PRO A 74 -7.66 -3.89 25.46
N ALA A 75 -8.16 -5.03 24.95
CA ALA A 75 -7.55 -6.34 25.15
C ALA A 75 -6.27 -6.55 24.33
N ARG A 76 -5.96 -5.66 23.38
CA ARG A 76 -4.74 -5.67 22.56
C ARG A 76 -3.97 -4.35 22.69
N PRO A 77 -3.49 -4.02 23.91
CA PRO A 77 -2.89 -2.70 24.18
C PRO A 77 -1.56 -2.47 23.44
N ASP A 78 -0.86 -3.53 23.03
CA ASP A 78 0.43 -3.47 22.34
C ASP A 78 0.31 -3.72 20.83
N ASN A 79 -0.51 -2.91 20.15
CA ASN A 79 -0.60 -2.95 18.70
C ASN A 79 0.46 -2.01 18.08
N PRO A 80 1.55 -2.55 17.47
CA PRO A 80 2.64 -1.74 16.96
C PRO A 80 2.22 -0.81 15.82
N ASP A 81 1.28 -1.25 14.96
CA ASP A 81 0.79 -0.46 13.84
C ASP A 81 0.02 0.77 14.32
N ARG A 82 -0.89 0.58 15.29
CA ARG A 82 -1.65 1.67 15.91
C ARG A 82 -0.73 2.61 16.68
N ARG A 83 0.21 2.10 17.48
CA ARG A 83 1.19 2.92 18.20
C ARG A 83 2.00 3.80 17.26
N ALA A 84 2.45 3.27 16.12
CA ALA A 84 3.18 4.04 15.13
C ALA A 84 2.36 5.21 14.57
N VAL A 85 1.05 5.00 14.29
CA VAL A 85 0.17 6.08 13.83
C VAL A 85 -0.10 7.10 14.95
N LEU A 86 -0.34 6.66 16.19
CA LEU A 86 -0.53 7.55 17.33
C LEU A 86 0.70 8.42 17.62
N ALA A 87 1.91 7.86 17.48
CA ALA A 87 3.15 8.62 17.60
C ALA A 87 3.27 9.71 16.53
N ARG A 88 2.89 9.40 15.27
CA ARG A 88 2.84 10.39 14.18
C ARG A 88 1.82 11.50 14.45
N ILE A 89 0.63 11.16 14.96
CA ILE A 89 -0.38 12.15 15.37
C ILE A 89 0.19 13.09 16.43
N ALA A 90 0.83 12.54 17.46
CA ALA A 90 1.43 13.34 18.53
C ALA A 90 2.54 14.26 18.00
N ALA A 91 3.43 13.74 17.15
CA ALA A 91 4.50 14.51 16.54
C ALA A 91 3.98 15.67 15.67
N ARG A 92 2.94 15.42 14.84
CA ARG A 92 2.31 16.47 14.02
C ARG A 92 1.60 17.52 14.85
N LYS A 93 0.91 17.13 15.94
CA LYS A 93 0.26 18.08 16.86
C LYS A 93 1.27 18.95 17.63
N ALA A 94 2.50 18.44 17.85
CA ALA A 94 3.56 19.16 18.55
C ALA A 94 4.44 20.03 17.63
N ALA A 95 4.28 19.94 16.31
CA ALA A 95 5.10 20.69 15.36
C ALA A 95 4.87 22.21 15.53
N PRO A 96 5.94 23.03 15.61
CA PRO A 96 5.82 24.47 15.83
C PRO A 96 5.32 25.20 14.57
N GLY A 97 4.60 26.31 14.79
CA GLY A 97 4.12 27.20 13.73
C GLY A 97 2.74 26.84 13.16
N PRO A 98 2.20 27.68 12.28
CA PRO A 98 0.92 27.40 11.63
C PRO A 98 1.06 26.21 10.68
N ALA A 99 0.24 25.18 10.87
CA ALA A 99 0.22 24.00 10.01
C ALA A 99 -0.20 24.37 8.58
N LYS A 100 0.57 23.91 7.59
CA LYS A 100 0.23 24.06 6.17
C LYS A 100 -0.92 23.12 5.81
N PRO A 101 -1.64 23.36 4.70
CA PRO A 101 -2.69 22.45 4.23
C PRO A 101 -2.24 20.99 4.12
N ALA A 102 -1.03 20.75 3.60
CA ALA A 102 -0.43 19.43 3.53
C ALA A 102 -0.26 18.75 4.91
N ASP A 103 0.17 19.50 5.93
CA ASP A 103 0.36 18.99 7.29
C ASP A 103 -0.98 18.64 7.94
N LEU A 104 -2.01 19.48 7.70
CA LEU A 104 -3.38 19.25 8.16
C LEU A 104 -3.98 18.00 7.51
N ALA A 105 -3.83 17.85 6.19
CA ALA A 105 -4.28 16.67 5.46
C ALA A 105 -3.58 15.40 5.97
N ALA A 106 -2.27 15.47 6.23
CA ALA A 106 -1.50 14.36 6.79
C ALA A 106 -1.97 13.94 8.19
N LEU A 107 -2.25 14.93 9.06
CA LEU A 107 -2.80 14.68 10.39
C LEU A 107 -4.21 14.08 10.31
N ALA A 108 -5.06 14.59 9.43
CA ALA A 108 -6.39 14.04 9.20
C ALA A 108 -6.36 12.59 8.69
N ALA A 109 -5.44 12.27 7.77
CA ALA A 109 -5.26 10.91 7.30
C ALA A 109 -4.88 9.94 8.44
N ASP A 110 -4.00 10.37 9.35
CA ASP A 110 -3.64 9.56 10.53
C ASP A 110 -4.79 9.41 11.52
N LEU A 111 -5.56 10.49 11.76
CA LEU A 111 -6.76 10.45 12.60
C LEU A 111 -7.80 9.48 12.04
N LEU A 112 -8.02 9.47 10.72
CA LEU A 112 -8.92 8.52 10.06
C LEU A 112 -8.48 7.07 10.26
N ARG A 113 -7.18 6.78 10.14
CA ARG A 113 -6.64 5.42 10.34
C ARG A 113 -6.85 4.87 11.72
N VAL A 114 -6.80 5.72 12.75
CA VAL A 114 -7.03 5.29 14.14
C VAL A 114 -8.50 5.37 14.56
N GLY A 115 -9.42 5.62 13.60
CA GLY A 115 -10.85 5.66 13.86
C GLY A 115 -11.35 6.94 14.54
N ARG A 116 -10.71 8.09 14.30
CA ARG A 116 -11.08 9.40 14.89
C ARG A 116 -11.61 10.38 13.82
N PRO A 117 -12.71 10.07 13.12
CA PRO A 117 -13.23 10.92 12.04
C PRO A 117 -13.73 12.28 12.53
N ASP A 118 -14.27 12.40 13.75
CA ASP A 118 -14.73 13.68 14.31
C ASP A 118 -13.60 14.70 14.47
N GLU A 119 -12.43 14.26 14.94
CA GLU A 119 -11.27 15.14 15.04
C GLU A 119 -10.73 15.54 13.67
N ALA A 120 -10.74 14.63 12.71
CA ALA A 120 -10.39 14.94 11.33
C ALA A 120 -11.39 15.94 10.70
N LEU A 121 -12.68 15.81 11.01
CA LEU A 121 -13.72 16.75 10.57
C LEU A 121 -13.47 18.15 11.13
N ASN A 122 -13.28 18.27 12.44
CA ASN A 122 -13.01 19.55 13.10
C ASN A 122 -11.74 20.22 12.57
N LEU A 123 -10.75 19.42 12.15
CA LEU A 123 -9.51 19.90 11.56
C LEU A 123 -9.68 20.43 10.14
N LEU A 124 -10.39 19.71 9.28
CA LEU A 124 -10.46 19.99 7.84
C LEU A 124 -11.67 20.83 7.42
N ALA A 125 -12.81 20.75 8.12
CA ALA A 125 -14.03 21.45 7.73
C ALA A 125 -13.86 22.97 7.58
N PRO A 126 -13.14 23.70 8.47
CA PRO A 126 -12.91 25.13 8.31
C PRO A 126 -12.16 25.48 7.01
N ARG A 127 -11.33 24.56 6.51
CA ARG A 127 -10.49 24.74 5.30
C ARG A 127 -11.23 24.50 4.00
N SER A 128 -12.42 23.91 4.06
CA SER A 128 -13.28 23.70 2.87
C SER A 128 -13.73 25.01 2.21
N ARG A 129 -13.58 26.15 2.90
CA ARG A 129 -13.95 27.49 2.45
C ARG A 129 -12.72 28.37 2.15
N ASP A 130 -11.52 27.81 2.18
CA ASP A 130 -10.32 28.55 1.85
C ASP A 130 -10.41 29.09 0.41
N ARG A 131 -9.91 30.31 0.19
CA ARG A 131 -9.97 30.98 -1.12
C ARG A 131 -9.28 30.18 -2.23
N VAL A 132 -8.22 29.46 -1.87
CA VAL A 132 -7.49 28.54 -2.74
C VAL A 132 -7.68 27.15 -2.15
N PRO A 133 -8.57 26.33 -2.70
CA PRO A 133 -8.81 24.99 -2.18
C PRO A 133 -7.58 24.10 -2.36
N ASP A 134 -7.29 23.27 -1.36
CA ASP A 134 -6.24 22.27 -1.43
C ASP A 134 -6.87 20.89 -1.69
N PHE A 135 -6.38 20.20 -2.71
CA PHE A 135 -6.91 18.90 -3.12
C PHE A 135 -6.82 17.85 -1.99
N ARG A 136 -5.71 17.81 -1.23
CA ARG A 136 -5.50 16.82 -0.16
C ARG A 136 -6.49 17.05 0.98
N VAL A 137 -6.74 18.32 1.31
CA VAL A 137 -7.72 18.73 2.32
C VAL A 137 -9.12 18.28 1.92
N LEU A 138 -9.57 18.61 0.70
CA LEU A 138 -10.91 18.28 0.25
C LEU A 138 -11.08 16.76 0.06
N ALA A 139 -10.11 16.07 -0.53
CA ALA A 139 -10.18 14.62 -0.71
C ALA A 139 -10.24 13.88 0.63
N ASN A 140 -9.38 14.23 1.60
CA ASN A 140 -9.44 13.62 2.94
C ASN A 140 -10.74 13.99 3.67
N LEU A 141 -11.27 15.22 3.52
CA LEU A 141 -12.56 15.61 4.09
C LEU A 141 -13.72 14.79 3.49
N ALA A 142 -13.68 14.45 2.20
CA ALA A 142 -14.64 13.53 1.61
C ALA A 142 -14.56 12.13 2.26
N HIS A 143 -13.36 11.61 2.53
CA HIS A 143 -13.20 10.36 3.29
C HIS A 143 -13.71 10.47 4.73
N VAL A 144 -13.57 11.63 5.38
CA VAL A 144 -14.16 11.89 6.71
C VAL A 144 -15.67 11.74 6.68
N HIS A 145 -16.35 12.40 5.75
CA HIS A 145 -17.80 12.28 5.60
C HIS A 145 -18.21 10.86 5.22
N ALA A 146 -17.49 10.20 4.33
CA ALA A 146 -17.75 8.80 3.97
C ALA A 146 -17.61 7.85 5.17
N ARG A 147 -16.61 8.04 6.04
CA ARG A 147 -16.42 7.26 7.26
C ARG A 147 -17.54 7.47 8.28
N ARG A 148 -18.21 8.62 8.22
CA ARG A 148 -19.38 8.98 9.04
C ARG A 148 -20.70 8.60 8.36
N GLU A 149 -20.66 7.97 7.20
CA GLU A 149 -21.83 7.62 6.38
C GLU A 149 -22.65 8.84 5.92
N GLU A 150 -22.03 10.02 5.90
CA GLU A 150 -22.61 11.28 5.42
C GLU A 150 -22.43 11.38 3.88
N TRP A 151 -22.96 10.40 3.14
CA TRP A 151 -22.63 10.15 1.75
C TRP A 151 -22.90 11.34 0.80
N GLY A 152 -23.97 12.10 1.04
CA GLY A 152 -24.28 13.28 0.23
C GLY A 152 -23.20 14.37 0.34
N GLU A 153 -22.70 14.60 1.55
CA GLU A 153 -21.64 15.56 1.82
C GLU A 153 -20.29 15.05 1.33
N ALA A 154 -20.01 13.76 1.49
CA ALA A 154 -18.82 13.13 0.94
C ALA A 154 -18.72 13.32 -0.58
N ILE A 155 -19.84 13.13 -1.31
CA ILE A 155 -19.91 13.37 -2.76
C ILE A 155 -19.67 14.84 -3.07
N ARG A 156 -20.35 15.76 -2.37
CA ARG A 156 -20.24 17.21 -2.61
C ARG A 156 -18.80 17.71 -2.44
N VAL A 157 -18.15 17.32 -1.34
CA VAL A 157 -16.76 17.71 -1.04
C VAL A 157 -15.78 17.04 -2.00
N HIS A 158 -16.00 15.78 -2.36
CA HIS A 158 -15.18 15.09 -3.36
C HIS A 158 -15.26 15.77 -4.73
N GLN A 159 -16.46 16.18 -5.16
CA GLN A 159 -16.65 16.92 -6.41
C GLN A 159 -15.86 18.24 -6.40
N ALA A 160 -15.89 18.98 -5.29
CA ALA A 160 -15.05 20.17 -5.14
C ALA A 160 -13.55 19.84 -5.23
N ALA A 161 -13.11 18.73 -4.61
CA ALA A 161 -11.72 18.29 -4.70
C ALA A 161 -11.28 18.07 -6.15
N VAL A 162 -12.09 17.38 -6.97
CA VAL A 162 -11.70 16.99 -8.34
C VAL A 162 -11.99 18.05 -9.42
N LEU A 163 -12.79 19.07 -9.11
CA LEU A 163 -13.16 20.15 -10.04
C LEU A 163 -12.44 21.47 -9.72
N ASP A 164 -12.30 21.80 -8.44
CA ASP A 164 -11.84 23.13 -8.01
C ASP A 164 -10.38 23.14 -7.54
N ALA A 165 -9.76 21.97 -7.35
CA ALA A 165 -8.38 21.84 -6.89
C ALA A 165 -7.55 20.90 -7.78
N ASP A 166 -6.26 21.20 -7.90
CA ASP A 166 -5.30 20.35 -8.59
C ASP A 166 -4.66 19.34 -7.64
N MET A 167 -4.62 18.07 -8.06
CA MET A 167 -3.83 17.07 -7.34
C MET A 167 -2.35 17.50 -7.35
N PRO A 168 -1.73 17.65 -6.17
CA PRO A 168 -0.46 18.34 -6.03
C PRO A 168 0.71 17.53 -6.57
N ASP A 169 1.82 18.21 -6.84
CA ASP A 169 2.99 17.62 -7.48
C ASP A 169 4.10 17.12 -6.57
N ASP A 170 4.00 17.43 -5.30
CA ASP A 170 4.89 17.04 -4.20
C ASP A 170 4.37 15.81 -3.43
N LEU A 171 3.57 14.93 -4.05
CA LEU A 171 3.23 13.63 -3.43
C LEU A 171 4.49 12.77 -3.35
N ALA A 172 4.98 12.49 -2.13
CA ALA A 172 6.27 11.81 -1.95
C ALA A 172 6.31 10.46 -2.69
N GLY A 173 7.42 10.23 -3.40
CA GLY A 173 7.66 8.98 -4.12
C GLY A 173 6.62 8.64 -5.20
N THR A 174 5.76 9.60 -5.60
CA THR A 174 4.72 9.37 -6.62
C THR A 174 5.13 9.96 -7.96
N THR A 175 5.33 9.09 -8.95
CA THR A 175 5.70 9.48 -10.32
C THR A 175 4.56 10.20 -11.05
N PRO A 176 4.84 10.94 -12.14
CA PRO A 176 3.80 11.56 -12.96
C PRO A 176 2.73 10.57 -13.47
N ASP A 177 3.14 9.36 -13.87
CA ASP A 177 2.22 8.32 -14.35
C ASP A 177 1.35 7.76 -13.22
N GLN A 178 1.93 7.51 -12.04
CA GLN A 178 1.18 7.15 -10.83
C GLN A 178 0.16 8.22 -10.46
N ARG A 179 0.53 9.49 -10.57
CA ARG A 179 -0.39 10.61 -10.30
C ARG A 179 -1.51 10.68 -11.32
N LYS A 180 -1.22 10.51 -12.60
CA LYS A 180 -2.24 10.45 -13.66
C LYS A 180 -3.21 9.31 -13.42
N TRP A 181 -2.70 8.15 -12.99
CA TRP A 181 -3.51 7.01 -12.59
C TRP A 181 -4.38 7.32 -11.37
N LEU A 182 -3.82 7.87 -10.29
CA LEU A 182 -4.58 8.28 -9.10
C LEU A 182 -5.67 9.30 -9.42
N LYS A 183 -5.39 10.30 -10.27
CA LYS A 183 -6.41 11.25 -10.77
C LYS A 183 -7.58 10.53 -11.45
N ARG A 184 -7.31 9.46 -12.22
CA ARG A 184 -8.36 8.62 -12.82
C ARG A 184 -9.13 7.85 -11.74
N VAL A 185 -8.44 7.24 -10.77
CA VAL A 185 -9.07 6.51 -9.67
C VAL A 185 -10.04 7.39 -8.90
N GLU A 186 -9.61 8.59 -8.53
CA GLU A 186 -10.43 9.61 -7.88
C GLU A 186 -11.67 9.98 -8.68
N ARG A 187 -11.46 10.46 -9.92
CA ARG A 187 -12.54 11.02 -10.73
C ARG A 187 -13.58 9.97 -11.12
N VAL A 188 -13.15 8.74 -11.42
CA VAL A 188 -14.02 7.71 -11.98
C VAL A 188 -14.51 6.75 -10.89
N TYR A 189 -13.59 6.08 -10.20
CA TYR A 189 -13.93 4.93 -9.36
C TYR A 189 -14.31 5.34 -7.94
N TYR A 190 -13.60 6.27 -7.32
CA TYR A 190 -13.97 6.75 -5.98
C TYR A 190 -15.31 7.49 -6.00
N ALA A 191 -15.58 8.28 -7.04
CA ALA A 191 -16.89 8.89 -7.24
C ALA A 191 -18.02 7.84 -7.44
N LYS A 192 -17.77 6.73 -8.16
CA LYS A 192 -18.73 5.61 -8.27
C LYS A 192 -18.94 4.94 -6.92
N TRP A 193 -17.87 4.69 -6.15
CA TRP A 193 -17.92 4.11 -4.82
C TRP A 193 -18.80 4.93 -3.85
N LEU A 194 -18.60 6.25 -3.79
CA LEU A 194 -19.43 7.14 -2.97
C LEU A 194 -20.91 7.10 -3.35
N ARG A 195 -21.23 7.09 -4.65
CA ARG A 195 -22.62 7.01 -5.13
C ARG A 195 -23.26 5.65 -4.80
N ALA A 196 -22.53 4.55 -4.98
CA ALA A 196 -23.03 3.22 -4.65
C ALA A 196 -23.42 3.11 -3.17
N HIS A 197 -22.61 3.68 -2.26
CA HIS A 197 -22.96 3.73 -0.83
C HIS A 197 -24.14 4.62 -0.52
N ARG A 198 -24.21 5.82 -1.11
CA ARG A 198 -25.39 6.70 -0.98
C ARG A 198 -26.67 5.97 -1.40
N ASP A 199 -26.64 5.30 -2.55
CA ASP A 199 -27.81 4.63 -3.12
C ASP A 199 -28.22 3.43 -2.26
N ARG A 200 -27.25 2.67 -1.73
CA ARG A 200 -27.49 1.59 -0.75
C ARG A 200 -28.05 2.12 0.57
N ALA A 201 -27.60 3.27 1.05
CA ALA A 201 -28.10 3.89 2.28
C ALA A 201 -29.54 4.44 2.09
N ALA A 202 -29.86 4.97 0.91
CA ALA A 202 -31.20 5.48 0.60
C ALA A 202 -32.22 4.38 0.32
N ALA A 203 -31.78 3.27 -0.27
CA ALA A 203 -32.60 2.11 -0.60
C ALA A 203 -31.90 0.84 -0.09
N PRO A 204 -31.94 0.57 1.23
CA PRO A 204 -31.33 -0.62 1.77
C PRO A 204 -31.99 -1.84 1.16
N ALA A 205 -31.23 -2.59 0.36
CA ALA A 205 -31.69 -3.85 -0.16
C ALA A 205 -32.01 -4.80 1.01
N ALA A 206 -33.03 -5.63 0.81
CA ALA A 206 -33.25 -6.77 1.69
C ALA A 206 -31.94 -7.56 1.79
N VAL A 207 -31.59 -7.95 3.02
CA VAL A 207 -30.23 -8.36 3.34
C VAL A 207 -29.77 -9.55 2.49
N ASP A 208 -30.71 -10.44 2.19
CA ASP A 208 -30.60 -11.63 1.37
C ASP A 208 -30.40 -11.36 -0.13
N ARG A 209 -30.73 -10.16 -0.61
CA ARG A 209 -30.65 -9.76 -2.03
C ARG A 209 -29.44 -8.87 -2.34
N GLU A 210 -28.54 -8.67 -1.39
CA GLU A 210 -27.35 -7.89 -1.65
C GLU A 210 -26.43 -8.63 -2.63
N ASP A 211 -26.16 -7.95 -3.75
CA ASP A 211 -25.24 -8.40 -4.80
C ASP A 211 -23.84 -7.81 -4.61
N VAL A 212 -22.89 -8.27 -5.42
CA VAL A 212 -21.51 -7.79 -5.49
C VAL A 212 -21.47 -6.26 -5.61
N PHE A 213 -20.49 -5.64 -4.97
CA PHE A 213 -20.38 -4.18 -4.93
C PHE A 213 -20.29 -3.58 -6.36
N PRO A 214 -21.19 -2.66 -6.76
CA PRO A 214 -21.35 -2.24 -8.15
C PRO A 214 -20.36 -1.11 -8.52
N LEU A 215 -19.05 -1.36 -8.34
CA LEU A 215 -18.01 -0.42 -8.76
C LEU A 215 -17.83 -0.41 -10.28
N PHE A 216 -17.96 -1.59 -10.88
CA PHE A 216 -17.90 -1.81 -12.32
C PHE A 216 -19.28 -2.23 -12.83
N ASP A 217 -19.53 -2.03 -14.11
CA ASP A 217 -20.82 -2.35 -14.73
C ASP A 217 -20.91 -3.87 -15.10
N ALA A 218 -19.99 -4.68 -14.54
CA ALA A 218 -19.83 -6.10 -14.80
C ALA A 218 -20.59 -6.96 -13.78
N THR A 219 -21.18 -8.05 -14.25
CA THR A 219 -21.76 -9.13 -13.44
C THR A 219 -20.85 -10.35 -13.48
N PHE A 220 -20.60 -11.00 -12.34
CA PHE A 220 -19.65 -12.11 -12.24
C PHE A 220 -20.27 -13.44 -12.67
N VAL A 221 -20.58 -13.58 -13.96
CA VAL A 221 -21.21 -14.77 -14.53
C VAL A 221 -20.47 -15.28 -15.77
N ASN A 222 -20.59 -16.58 -16.04
CA ASN A 222 -20.11 -17.23 -17.26
C ASN A 222 -21.00 -16.92 -18.47
N ASP A 223 -20.69 -17.47 -19.64
CA ASP A 223 -21.45 -17.23 -20.89
C ASP A 223 -22.91 -17.73 -20.84
N LEU A 224 -23.26 -18.55 -19.84
CA LEU A 224 -24.64 -19.01 -19.59
C LEU A 224 -25.38 -18.14 -18.57
N GLY A 225 -24.79 -17.03 -18.13
CA GLY A 225 -25.38 -16.15 -17.12
C GLY A 225 -25.39 -16.75 -15.72
N LYS A 226 -24.58 -17.77 -15.44
CA LYS A 226 -24.48 -18.40 -14.12
C LYS A 226 -23.13 -18.09 -13.46
N TYR A 227 -23.14 -17.96 -12.14
CA TYR A 227 -21.90 -17.86 -11.38
C TYR A 227 -21.09 -19.16 -11.51
N GLU A 228 -19.83 -19.04 -11.91
CA GLU A 228 -18.89 -20.17 -11.98
C GLU A 228 -17.48 -19.68 -11.61
N PRO A 229 -16.90 -20.15 -10.50
CA PRO A 229 -15.54 -19.78 -10.10
C PRO A 229 -14.52 -19.99 -11.22
N GLY A 230 -13.62 -19.02 -11.41
CA GLY A 230 -12.60 -19.12 -12.45
C GLY A 230 -13.08 -18.71 -13.84
N LYS A 231 -14.38 -18.42 -14.03
CA LYS A 231 -14.95 -18.04 -15.32
C LYS A 231 -15.69 -16.71 -15.22
N LEU A 232 -15.46 -15.90 -16.24
CA LEU A 232 -16.18 -14.66 -16.49
C LEU A 232 -16.43 -14.61 -18.00
N SER A 233 -17.69 -14.39 -18.40
CA SER A 233 -18.04 -14.30 -19.81
C SER A 233 -17.20 -13.23 -20.51
N ALA A 234 -17.00 -13.39 -21.82
CA ALA A 234 -16.24 -12.40 -22.58
C ALA A 234 -16.89 -11.01 -22.55
N VAL A 235 -18.23 -10.98 -22.54
CA VAL A 235 -19.03 -9.74 -22.48
C VAL A 235 -18.82 -9.03 -21.15
N GLU A 236 -18.91 -9.74 -20.03
CA GLU A 236 -18.73 -9.14 -18.70
C GLU A 236 -17.26 -8.77 -18.45
N ARG A 237 -16.31 -9.56 -18.95
CA ARG A 237 -14.87 -9.25 -18.88
C ARG A 237 -14.53 -7.96 -19.63
N ALA A 238 -15.15 -7.69 -20.78
CA ALA A 238 -14.92 -6.48 -21.54
C ALA A 238 -15.38 -5.18 -20.83
N LYS A 239 -16.27 -5.30 -19.83
CA LYS A 239 -16.72 -4.17 -19.01
C LYS A 239 -15.74 -3.82 -17.88
N LEU A 240 -14.79 -4.70 -17.59
CA LEU A 240 -13.77 -4.46 -16.56
C LEU A 240 -12.59 -3.68 -17.15
N PRO A 241 -12.07 -2.65 -16.45
CA PRO A 241 -10.82 -2.03 -16.84
C PRO A 241 -9.65 -3.03 -16.66
N PRO A 242 -8.56 -2.90 -17.44
CA PRO A 242 -7.42 -3.81 -17.38
C PRO A 242 -6.73 -3.84 -16.01
N ASP A 243 -6.90 -2.80 -15.19
CA ASP A 243 -6.36 -2.65 -13.84
C ASP A 243 -7.44 -2.74 -12.75
N ALA A 244 -8.57 -3.42 -13.01
CA ALA A 244 -9.69 -3.54 -12.06
C ALA A 244 -9.25 -3.96 -10.65
N ILE A 245 -8.35 -4.95 -10.55
CA ILE A 245 -7.82 -5.41 -9.26
C ILE A 245 -7.03 -4.30 -8.55
N ALA A 246 -6.12 -3.63 -9.24
CA ALA A 246 -5.33 -2.54 -8.66
C ALA A 246 -6.21 -1.37 -8.19
N VAL A 247 -7.26 -1.04 -8.94
CA VAL A 247 -8.25 -0.02 -8.56
C VAL A 247 -8.95 -0.41 -7.26
N VAL A 248 -9.48 -1.64 -7.16
CA VAL A 248 -10.18 -2.10 -5.95
C VAL A 248 -9.22 -2.16 -4.76
N GLN A 249 -7.99 -2.63 -4.96
CA GLN A 249 -6.96 -2.60 -3.93
C GLN A 249 -6.68 -1.17 -3.44
N GLN A 250 -6.56 -0.19 -4.33
CA GLN A 250 -6.36 1.21 -3.93
C GLN A 250 -7.52 1.75 -3.11
N LEU A 251 -8.76 1.46 -3.50
CA LEU A 251 -9.94 1.86 -2.74
C LEU A 251 -9.98 1.16 -1.36
N LEU A 252 -9.59 -0.10 -1.27
CA LEU A 252 -9.48 -0.83 0.00
C LEU A 252 -8.37 -0.28 0.91
N LEU A 253 -7.29 0.26 0.35
CA LEU A 253 -6.27 0.97 1.12
C LEU A 253 -6.79 2.33 1.62
N TRP A 254 -7.80 2.92 0.98
CA TRP A 254 -8.48 4.13 1.45
C TRP A 254 -9.61 3.84 2.45
N ALA A 255 -10.32 2.73 2.26
CA ALA A 255 -11.48 2.32 3.05
C ALA A 255 -11.35 0.85 3.48
N PRO A 256 -10.39 0.49 4.36
CA PRO A 256 -10.15 -0.90 4.76
C PRO A 256 -11.33 -1.55 5.52
N TRP A 257 -12.25 -0.74 6.01
CA TRP A 257 -13.47 -1.19 6.68
C TRP A 257 -14.57 -1.65 5.71
N ASP A 258 -14.46 -1.37 4.41
CA ASP A 258 -15.50 -1.69 3.44
C ASP A 258 -15.50 -3.17 3.04
N THR A 259 -16.43 -3.93 3.62
CA THR A 259 -16.59 -5.36 3.33
C THR A 259 -17.12 -5.63 1.93
N GLY A 260 -17.93 -4.72 1.35
CA GLY A 260 -18.48 -4.87 0.00
C GLY A 260 -17.39 -4.75 -1.06
N LEU A 261 -16.49 -3.78 -0.93
CA LEU A 261 -15.29 -3.68 -1.76
C LEU A 261 -14.37 -4.89 -1.59
N TYR A 262 -14.25 -5.42 -0.36
CA TYR A 262 -13.39 -6.58 -0.11
C TYR A 262 -13.95 -7.85 -0.74
N TRP A 263 -15.28 -8.02 -0.70
CA TRP A 263 -15.97 -9.06 -1.47
C TRP A 263 -15.71 -8.89 -2.98
N LEU A 264 -15.89 -7.69 -3.55
CA LEU A 264 -15.60 -7.44 -4.96
C LEU A 264 -14.16 -7.82 -5.35
N LEU A 265 -13.17 -7.58 -4.49
CA LEU A 265 -11.79 -8.02 -4.74
C LEU A 265 -11.69 -9.55 -4.85
N GLY A 266 -12.37 -10.29 -3.97
CA GLY A 266 -12.44 -11.75 -4.04
C GLY A 266 -13.07 -12.23 -5.35
N GLU A 267 -14.13 -11.56 -5.83
CA GLU A 267 -14.75 -11.89 -7.12
C GLU A 267 -13.83 -11.61 -8.31
N LEU A 268 -13.06 -10.52 -8.29
CA LEU A 268 -12.08 -10.23 -9.32
C LEU A 268 -10.96 -11.28 -9.37
N TYR A 269 -10.47 -11.74 -8.21
CA TYR A 269 -9.51 -12.83 -8.16
C TYR A 269 -10.11 -14.15 -8.65
N ALA A 270 -11.35 -14.46 -8.26
CA ALA A 270 -12.06 -15.63 -8.76
C ALA A 270 -12.19 -15.58 -10.29
N ALA A 271 -12.60 -14.45 -10.86
CA ALA A 271 -12.72 -14.24 -12.30
C ALA A 271 -11.38 -14.34 -13.05
N ALA A 272 -10.26 -14.02 -12.38
CA ALA A 272 -8.90 -14.17 -12.89
C ALA A 272 -8.34 -15.60 -12.72
N GLY A 273 -9.13 -16.55 -12.21
CA GLY A 273 -8.68 -17.93 -11.95
C GLY A 273 -7.87 -18.11 -10.68
N ARG A 274 -7.75 -17.06 -9.85
CA ARG A 274 -6.96 -17.02 -8.60
C ARG A 274 -7.81 -17.42 -7.41
N LEU A 275 -8.23 -18.69 -7.45
CA LEU A 275 -9.28 -19.21 -6.55
C LEU A 275 -8.83 -19.29 -5.09
N ARG A 276 -7.53 -19.53 -4.82
CA ARG A 276 -7.01 -19.62 -3.45
C ARG A 276 -7.09 -18.27 -2.75
N GLU A 277 -6.72 -17.19 -3.43
CA GLU A 277 -6.81 -15.82 -2.94
C GLU A 277 -8.27 -15.38 -2.77
N ALA A 278 -9.14 -15.76 -3.71
CA ALA A 278 -10.58 -15.50 -3.61
C ALA A 278 -11.21 -16.20 -2.38
N ASP A 279 -10.96 -17.51 -2.19
CA ASP A 279 -11.46 -18.26 -1.02
C ASP A 279 -11.00 -17.62 0.28
N THR A 280 -9.73 -17.25 0.30
CA THR A 280 -9.07 -16.60 1.41
C THR A 280 -9.76 -15.28 1.81
N ILE A 281 -10.06 -14.41 0.85
CA ILE A 281 -10.84 -13.18 1.07
C ILE A 281 -12.26 -13.49 1.53
N PHE A 282 -12.95 -14.43 0.89
CA PHE A 282 -14.32 -14.80 1.26
C PHE A 282 -14.42 -15.35 2.68
N ASN A 283 -13.42 -16.09 3.16
CA ASN A 283 -13.37 -16.51 4.56
C ASN A 283 -13.25 -15.34 5.52
N GLN A 284 -12.41 -14.36 5.19
CA GLN A 284 -12.27 -13.16 6.02
C GLN A 284 -13.55 -12.32 6.03
N CYS A 285 -14.23 -12.19 4.89
CA CYS A 285 -15.55 -11.55 4.83
C CYS A 285 -16.56 -12.29 5.73
N ALA A 286 -16.65 -13.61 5.61
CA ALA A 286 -17.60 -14.40 6.39
C ALA A 286 -17.33 -14.31 7.91
N PHE A 287 -16.11 -14.59 8.35
CA PHE A 287 -15.81 -14.76 9.78
C PHE A 287 -15.22 -13.51 10.44
N GLY A 288 -14.25 -12.86 9.78
CA GLY A 288 -13.59 -11.66 10.32
C GLY A 288 -14.48 -10.42 10.28
N ARG A 289 -15.44 -10.37 9.36
CA ARG A 289 -16.32 -9.23 9.12
C ARG A 289 -17.81 -9.55 9.30
N GLN A 290 -18.13 -10.76 9.77
CA GLN A 290 -19.49 -11.25 10.06
C GLN A 290 -20.46 -11.10 8.88
N TYR A 291 -19.98 -11.27 7.65
CA TYR A 291 -20.77 -11.06 6.43
C TYR A 291 -21.59 -12.28 5.99
N THR A 292 -21.98 -13.15 6.91
CA THR A 292 -22.61 -14.45 6.63
C THR A 292 -24.10 -14.39 6.31
N ASN A 293 -24.77 -13.27 6.57
CA ASN A 293 -26.21 -13.11 6.35
C ASN A 293 -26.59 -12.83 4.88
N ARG A 294 -25.62 -12.76 3.96
CA ARG A 294 -25.83 -12.46 2.53
C ARG A 294 -25.88 -13.74 1.70
N ALA A 295 -27.06 -14.09 1.19
CA ALA A 295 -27.27 -15.36 0.50
C ALA A 295 -26.41 -15.50 -0.77
N ILE A 296 -26.36 -14.45 -1.61
CA ILE A 296 -25.55 -14.45 -2.85
C ILE A 296 -24.07 -14.64 -2.53
N PHE A 297 -23.52 -13.86 -1.59
CA PHE A 297 -22.14 -14.01 -1.11
C PHE A 297 -21.85 -15.42 -0.60
N MET A 298 -22.73 -16.00 0.23
CA MET A 298 -22.51 -17.34 0.78
C MET A 298 -22.53 -18.43 -0.31
N ALA A 299 -23.38 -18.27 -1.34
CA ALA A 299 -23.39 -19.15 -2.50
C ALA A 299 -22.08 -19.07 -3.30
N HIS A 300 -21.61 -17.85 -3.59
CA HIS A 300 -20.34 -17.62 -4.30
C HIS A 300 -19.15 -18.18 -3.51
N ARG A 301 -19.12 -17.92 -2.19
CA ARG A 301 -18.12 -18.46 -1.28
C ARG A 301 -18.09 -19.99 -1.29
N SER A 302 -19.25 -20.63 -1.21
CA SER A 302 -19.35 -22.09 -1.26
C SER A 302 -18.81 -22.66 -2.57
N ALA A 303 -19.18 -22.05 -3.70
CA ALA A 303 -18.71 -22.48 -5.02
C ALA A 303 -17.19 -22.32 -5.17
N VAL A 304 -16.62 -21.19 -4.75
CA VAL A 304 -15.16 -20.97 -4.78
C VAL A 304 -14.44 -21.96 -3.87
N ARG A 305 -14.96 -22.20 -2.66
CA ARG A 305 -14.38 -23.19 -1.73
C ARG A 305 -14.35 -24.58 -2.35
N GLU A 306 -15.45 -25.02 -2.95
CA GLU A 306 -15.54 -26.32 -3.61
C GLU A 306 -14.52 -26.42 -4.75
N ALA A 307 -14.37 -25.36 -5.56
CA ALA A 307 -13.38 -25.31 -6.62
C ALA A 307 -11.94 -25.39 -6.07
N VAL A 308 -11.63 -24.69 -4.98
CA VAL A 308 -10.31 -24.76 -4.32
C VAL A 308 -10.00 -26.15 -3.78
N THR A 309 -10.98 -26.87 -3.22
CA THR A 309 -10.75 -28.25 -2.75
C THR A 309 -10.37 -29.25 -3.84
N LYS A 310 -10.66 -28.92 -5.11
CA LYS A 310 -10.30 -29.72 -6.28
C LYS A 310 -8.93 -29.36 -6.86
N LEU A 311 -8.31 -28.26 -6.41
CA LEU A 311 -6.99 -27.84 -6.87
C LEU A 311 -5.89 -28.69 -6.22
N PRO A 312 -4.81 -29.03 -6.95
CA PRO A 312 -3.63 -29.64 -6.36
C PRO A 312 -3.11 -28.79 -5.19
N PRO A 313 -2.63 -29.40 -4.09
CA PRO A 313 -2.07 -28.66 -2.97
C PRO A 313 -0.97 -27.72 -3.46
N GLU A 314 -0.90 -26.55 -2.85
CA GLU A 314 0.15 -25.58 -3.15
C GLU A 314 1.50 -26.20 -2.75
N VAL A 315 2.43 -26.25 -3.70
CA VAL A 315 3.79 -26.74 -3.41
C VAL A 315 4.47 -25.67 -2.57
N THR A 316 4.73 -25.95 -1.30
CA THR A 316 5.45 -25.00 -0.46
C THR A 316 6.88 -24.86 -0.96
N VAL A 317 7.49 -23.70 -0.74
CA VAL A 317 8.89 -23.48 -1.12
C VAL A 317 9.79 -24.54 -0.46
N GLU A 318 9.48 -24.93 0.78
CA GLU A 318 10.19 -26.02 1.46
C GLU A 318 10.02 -27.37 0.77
N ALA A 319 8.82 -27.71 0.28
CA ALA A 319 8.60 -28.94 -0.47
C ALA A 319 9.32 -28.90 -1.84
N ALA A 320 9.27 -27.77 -2.53
CA ALA A 320 10.00 -27.56 -3.78
C ALA A 320 11.52 -27.65 -3.58
N LEU A 321 12.03 -27.13 -2.46
CA LEU A 321 13.44 -27.20 -2.10
C LEU A 321 13.86 -28.61 -1.63
N ALA A 322 12.96 -29.35 -0.97
CA ALA A 322 13.22 -30.72 -0.53
C ALA A 322 13.35 -31.69 -1.72
N ASP A 323 12.62 -31.44 -2.81
CA ASP A 323 12.73 -32.19 -4.07
C ASP A 323 13.86 -31.68 -4.99
N THR A 324 14.51 -30.57 -4.65
CA THR A 324 15.71 -30.15 -5.37
C THR A 324 16.86 -31.07 -4.94
N PRO A 325 17.51 -31.80 -5.87
CA PRO A 325 18.68 -32.62 -5.52
C PRO A 325 19.66 -31.77 -4.74
N PRO A 326 20.28 -32.30 -3.67
CA PRO A 326 21.29 -31.54 -2.94
C PRO A 326 22.26 -30.98 -3.97
N LEU A 327 22.45 -29.65 -3.96
CA LEU A 327 23.42 -29.00 -4.81
C LEU A 327 24.70 -29.85 -4.72
N PRO A 328 25.33 -30.22 -5.86
CA PRO A 328 26.59 -30.93 -5.80
C PRO A 328 27.45 -30.16 -4.81
N THR A 329 27.99 -30.86 -3.81
CA THR A 329 28.89 -30.27 -2.83
C THR A 329 30.12 -29.78 -3.59
N THR A 330 30.02 -28.64 -4.23
CA THR A 330 31.15 -27.84 -4.65
C THR A 330 31.78 -27.49 -3.33
N ASP A 331 32.85 -28.22 -3.02
CA ASP A 331 33.78 -27.89 -1.96
C ASP A 331 33.95 -26.36 -1.99
N PRO A 332 33.49 -25.63 -0.95
CA PRO A 332 33.55 -24.18 -0.94
C PRO A 332 34.99 -23.69 -1.13
N ASP A 333 35.99 -24.54 -0.91
CA ASP A 333 37.39 -24.24 -1.14
C ASP A 333 37.86 -24.49 -2.59
N ALA A 334 37.12 -25.26 -3.40
CA ALA A 334 37.54 -25.60 -4.77
C ALA A 334 37.53 -24.40 -5.74
N ASN A 335 36.74 -23.36 -5.45
CA ASN A 335 36.67 -22.13 -6.25
C ASN A 335 37.10 -20.87 -5.49
N LEU A 336 37.52 -20.99 -4.22
CA LEU A 336 38.14 -19.85 -3.56
C LEU A 336 39.50 -19.57 -4.23
N PRO A 337 39.75 -18.32 -4.67
CA PRO A 337 41.06 -17.97 -5.18
C PRO A 337 42.09 -18.29 -4.10
N SER A 338 43.12 -19.06 -4.45
CA SER A 338 44.19 -19.40 -3.52
C SER A 338 44.69 -18.13 -2.81
N ARG A 339 45.12 -18.24 -1.55
CA ARG A 339 45.58 -17.08 -0.76
C ARG A 339 46.54 -16.17 -1.54
N GLY A 340 47.37 -16.74 -2.41
CA GLY A 340 48.24 -15.97 -3.32
C GLY A 340 47.51 -15.08 -4.33
N LYS A 341 46.41 -15.54 -4.94
CA LYS A 341 45.59 -14.74 -5.86
C LYS A 341 44.87 -13.59 -5.14
N VAL A 342 44.43 -13.81 -3.89
CA VAL A 342 43.82 -12.74 -3.06
C VAL A 342 44.86 -11.67 -2.72
N ILE A 343 46.07 -12.08 -2.31
CA ILE A 343 47.17 -11.15 -2.01
C ILE A 343 47.58 -10.36 -3.26
N ALA A 344 47.70 -11.02 -4.41
CA ALA A 344 48.02 -10.35 -5.67
C ALA A 344 46.94 -9.33 -6.08
N GLY A 345 45.65 -9.69 -5.93
CA GLY A 345 44.53 -8.77 -6.17
C GLY A 345 44.59 -7.55 -5.25
N ALA A 346 44.83 -7.76 -3.96
CA ALA A 346 44.97 -6.67 -2.99
C ALA A 346 46.16 -5.73 -3.30
N ALA A 347 47.29 -6.28 -3.74
CA ALA A 347 48.46 -5.50 -4.14
C ALA A 347 48.18 -4.62 -5.36
N VAL A 348 47.46 -5.14 -6.36
CA VAL A 348 47.03 -4.36 -7.54
C VAL A 348 46.09 -3.23 -7.13
N PHE A 349 45.10 -3.51 -6.27
CA PHE A 349 44.20 -2.47 -5.77
C PHE A 349 44.92 -1.38 -4.97
N ALA A 350 45.87 -1.76 -4.12
CA ALA A 350 46.69 -0.81 -3.36
C ALA A 350 47.53 0.09 -4.29
N LEU A 351 48.15 -0.49 -5.32
CA LEU A 351 48.92 0.27 -6.32
C LEU A 351 48.02 1.28 -7.06
N VAL A 352 46.84 0.85 -7.51
CA VAL A 352 45.86 1.72 -8.19
C VAL A 352 45.42 2.86 -7.26
N ALA A 353 45.12 2.57 -6.00
CA ALA A 353 44.74 3.59 -5.01
C ALA A 353 45.86 4.64 -4.80
N VAL A 354 47.12 4.22 -4.71
CA VAL A 354 48.27 5.13 -4.60
C VAL A 354 48.40 6.04 -5.83
N VAL A 355 48.20 5.49 -7.04
CA VAL A 355 48.22 6.28 -8.28
C VAL A 355 47.11 7.32 -8.28
N PHE A 356 45.88 6.93 -7.93
CA PHE A 356 44.75 7.87 -7.85
C PHE A 356 44.97 8.97 -6.81
N LEU A 357 45.52 8.62 -5.64
CA LEU A 357 45.85 9.58 -4.59
C LEU A 357 46.92 10.58 -5.08
N GLY A 358 47.95 10.10 -5.78
CA GLY A 358 48.98 10.94 -6.38
C GLY A 358 48.43 11.90 -7.45
N LEU A 359 47.49 11.43 -8.28
CA LEU A 359 46.81 12.27 -9.27
C LEU A 359 45.92 13.33 -8.60
N GLN A 360 45.21 12.99 -7.52
CA GLN A 360 44.42 13.95 -6.75
C GLN A 360 45.32 15.03 -6.12
N ILE A 361 46.43 14.64 -5.46
CA ILE A 361 47.39 15.58 -4.89
C ILE A 361 47.96 16.52 -5.97
N ARG A 362 48.37 15.97 -7.12
CA ARG A 362 48.87 16.77 -8.26
C ARG A 362 47.83 17.77 -8.76
N SER A 363 46.56 17.39 -8.79
CA SER A 363 45.47 18.28 -9.22
C SER A 363 45.24 19.45 -8.25
N VAL A 364 45.37 19.20 -6.94
CA VAL A 364 45.25 20.23 -5.90
C VAL A 364 46.44 21.18 -5.94
N VAL A 365 47.68 20.66 -6.05
CA VAL A 365 48.89 21.49 -6.17
C VAL A 365 48.85 22.37 -7.43
N ARG A 366 48.30 21.87 -8.55
CA ARG A 366 48.10 22.69 -9.76
C ARG A 366 47.10 23.82 -9.57
N ARG A 367 46.05 23.62 -8.76
CA ARG A 367 45.09 24.69 -8.43
C ARG A 367 45.69 25.75 -7.51
N TRP A 368 46.63 25.38 -6.64
CA TRP A 368 47.28 26.33 -5.73
C TRP A 368 48.38 27.17 -6.39
N ARG A 369 48.90 26.74 -7.55
CA ARG A 369 49.92 27.48 -8.32
C ARG A 369 49.34 28.40 -9.41
N ARG A 370 48.02 28.39 -9.60
CA ARG A 370 47.28 29.37 -10.41
C ARG A 370 46.62 30.34 -9.46
#